data_AF-A0A8C9EWB2-F1
#
_entry.id   AF-A0A8C9EWB2-F1
#
_cell.length_a   1.000
_cell.length_b   1.000
_cell.length_c   1.000
_cell.angle_alpha   90.00
_cell.angle_beta   90.00
_cell.angle_gamma   90.00
#
_symmetry.space_group_name_H-M   'P 1'
#
loop_
_entity.id
_entity.type
_entity.pdbx_description
1 polymer ?
#
loop_
_entity_poly.entity_id
_entity_poly.type
_entity_poly.pdbx_seq_one_letter_code
_entity_poly.pdbx_strand_id
1 'polypeptide(L)' 'MELNVSCTQGCIDLQGDCSACAVPRNFCSREYIPHCGSDGVTYASKCLFCNAFLGVRK' A
#
# COMPACT_ATOMS: atom_id res chain seq x y z
N MET A 1 9.38 5.96 29.56
CA MET A 1 8.95 7.12 28.75
C MET A 1 8.59 6.53 27.39
N GLU A 2 7.32 6.15 27.26
CA GLU A 2 6.85 5.41 26.10
C GLU A 2 7.00 6.30 24.88
N LEU A 3 7.69 5.77 23.86
CA LEU A 3 7.96 6.45 22.63
C LEU A 3 6.61 6.66 21.94
N ASN A 4 6.00 7.84 22.14
CA ASN A 4 4.89 8.34 21.36
C ASN A 4 5.37 8.62 19.93
N VAL A 5 5.73 7.56 19.21
CA VAL A 5 5.63 7.55 17.76
C VAL A 5 4.13 7.37 17.52
N SER A 6 3.41 8.49 17.55
CA SER A 6 2.11 8.57 16.89
C SER A 6 2.35 8.04 15.49
N CYS A 7 1.77 6.87 15.17
CA CYS A 7 2.01 6.16 13.93
C CYS A 7 1.97 7.14 12.77
N THR A 8 3.14 7.48 12.23
CA THR A 8 3.23 8.15 10.95
C THR A 8 2.84 7.06 9.97
N GLN A 9 1.53 6.95 9.72
CA GLN A 9 0.85 5.92 8.94
C GLN A 9 1.18 6.07 7.44
N GLY A 10 2.45 6.21 7.11
CA GLY A 10 2.96 5.97 5.78
C GLY A 10 3.24 4.48 5.69
N CYS A 11 2.69 3.83 4.67
CA CYS A 11 3.11 2.51 4.20
C CYS A 11 4.64 2.48 3.97
N ILE A 12 5.45 2.32 5.01
CA ILE A 12 6.88 2.08 4.81
C ILE A 12 6.96 0.73 4.13
N ASP A 13 7.19 0.75 2.82
CA ASP A 13 7.33 -0.39 1.94
C ASP A 13 8.56 -1.23 2.36
N LEU A 14 8.50 -1.88 3.52
CA LEU A 14 9.66 -2.55 4.07
C LEU A 14 9.89 -3.90 3.40
N GLN A 15 8.82 -4.61 2.98
CA GLN A 15 8.96 -6.00 2.48
C GLN A 15 7.85 -6.44 1.49
N GLY A 16 7.48 -5.61 0.51
CA GLY A 16 6.62 -6.09 -0.60
C GLY A 16 5.14 -6.34 -0.26
N ASP A 17 4.75 -6.30 1.02
CA ASP A 17 3.43 -6.76 1.46
C ASP A 17 2.46 -5.61 1.78
N CYS A 18 1.33 -5.58 1.08
CA CYS A 18 0.29 -4.56 1.28
C CYS A 18 -0.52 -4.79 2.58
N SER A 19 -0.38 -5.95 3.25
CA SER A 19 -1.10 -6.25 4.48
C SER A 19 -0.68 -5.39 5.68
N ALA A 20 0.50 -4.77 5.63
CA ALA A 20 0.96 -3.82 6.64
C ALA A 20 0.29 -2.44 6.53
N CYS A 21 -0.46 -2.20 5.45
CA CYS A 21 -1.16 -0.93 5.27
C CYS A 21 -2.51 -0.98 5.98
N ALA A 22 -2.82 0.04 6.79
CA ALA A 22 -4.13 0.19 7.44
C ALA A 22 -5.01 1.23 6.74
N VAL A 23 -4.41 2.11 5.93
CA VAL A 23 -5.10 3.20 5.22
C VAL A 23 -4.59 3.28 3.79
N PRO A 24 -5.48 3.56 2.80
CA PRO A 24 -5.05 3.82 1.44
C PRO A 24 -4.25 5.11 1.36
N ARG A 25 -3.26 5.15 0.47
CA ARG A 25 -2.48 6.35 0.20
C ARG A 25 -3.17 7.21 -0.84
N ASN A 26 -3.36 8.50 -0.52
CA ASN A 26 -3.83 9.49 -1.49
C ASN A 26 -2.76 9.86 -2.53
N PHE A 27 -1.49 9.66 -2.19
CA PHE A 27 -0.35 9.98 -3.06
C PHE A 27 0.51 8.74 -3.27
N CYS A 28 0.72 8.41 -4.54
CA CYS A 28 1.63 7.37 -4.99
C CYS A 28 2.78 8.01 -5.77
N SER A 29 3.99 7.48 -5.60
CA SER A 29 5.08 7.77 -6.54
C SER A 29 4.65 7.33 -7.95
N ARG A 30 5.11 8.05 -8.98
CA ARG A 30 4.90 7.67 -10.39
C ARG A 30 5.86 6.57 -10.85
N GLU A 31 6.19 5.66 -9.94
CA GLU A 31 7.05 4.53 -10.25
C GLU A 31 6.23 3.48 -10.99
N TYR A 32 6.67 3.13 -12.20
CA TYR A 32 5.99 2.15 -13.03
C TYR A 32 6.54 0.76 -12.74
N ILE A 33 5.87 0.04 -11.84
CA ILE A 33 6.15 -1.36 -11.52
C ILE A 33 4.82 -2.10 -11.65
N PRO A 34 4.57 -2.77 -12.78
CA PRO A 34 3.31 -3.45 -13.01
C PRO A 34 3.17 -4.66 -12.07
N HIS A 35 2.07 -4.71 -11.32
CA HIS A 35 1.71 -5.83 -10.46
C HIS A 35 0.40 -6.46 -10.94
N CYS A 36 0.37 -7.78 -11.07
CA CYS A 36 -0.85 -8.50 -11.40
C CYS A 36 -1.62 -8.78 -10.12
N GLY A 37 -2.85 -8.29 -10.02
CA GLY A 37 -3.74 -8.59 -8.91
C GLY A 37 -4.52 -9.88 -9.10
N SER A 38 -4.97 -10.44 -7.99
CA SER A 38 -5.82 -11.65 -7.97
C SER A 38 -7.20 -11.42 -8.59
N ASP A 39 -7.58 -10.16 -8.79
CA ASP A 39 -8.74 -9.70 -9.53
C ASP A 39 -8.53 -9.73 -11.07
N GLY A 40 -7.35 -10.10 -11.54
CA GLY A 40 -6.98 -10.10 -12.95
C GLY A 40 -6.63 -8.71 -13.50
N VAL A 41 -6.54 -7.69 -12.64
CA VAL A 41 -6.17 -6.32 -13.02
C VAL A 41 -4.66 -6.13 -12.87
N THR A 42 -4.04 -5.50 -13.87
CA THR A 42 -2.63 -5.09 -13.78
C THR A 42 -2.53 -3.66 -13.26
N TYR A 43 -1.90 -3.49 -12.11
CA TYR A 43 -1.70 -2.22 -11.45
C TYR A 43 -0.37 -1.63 -11.84
N ALA A 44 -0.38 -0.42 -12.41
CA ALA A 44 0.82 0.25 -12.93
C ALA A 44 1.87 0.61 -11.86
N SER A 45 1.51 0.61 -10.57
CA SER A 45 2.42 0.83 -9.47
C SER A 45 2.02 0.02 -8.24
N LYS A 46 3.00 -0.26 -7.38
CA LYS A 46 2.78 -0.96 -6.11
C LYS A 46 1.80 -0.23 -5.19
N CYS A 47 1.84 1.09 -5.16
CA CYS A 47 0.94 1.89 -4.34
C CYS A 47 -0.52 1.79 -4.82
N LEU A 48 -0.77 1.78 -6.13
CA LEU A 48 -2.11 1.54 -6.69
C LEU A 48 -2.60 0.13 -6.36
N PHE A 49 -1.71 -0.86 -6.46
CA PHE A 49 -2.01 -2.24 -6.08
C PHE A 49 -2.41 -2.35 -4.60
N CYS A 50 -1.63 -1.77 -3.68
CA CYS A 50 -1.95 -1.80 -2.26
C CYS A 50 -3.24 -1.06 -1.92
N ASN A 51 -3.53 0.08 -2.57
CA ASN A 51 -4.80 0.78 -2.38
C ASN A 51 -6.00 -0.10 -2.74
N ALA A 52 -5.91 -0.82 -3.87
CA ALA A 52 -6.95 -1.75 -4.27
C ALA A 52 -7.06 -2.94 -3.31
N PHE A 53 -5.93 -3.50 -2.87
CA PHE A 53 -5.87 -4.57 -1.86
C PHE A 53 -6.55 -4.17 -0.54
N LEU A 54 -6.40 -2.92 -0.11
CA LEU A 54 -7.10 -2.42 1.09
C LEU A 54 -8.61 -2.23 0.87
N GLY A 55 -9.03 -1.94 -0.36
CA GLY A 55 -10.44 -1.86 -0.72
C GLY A 55 -11.17 -3.20 -0.63
N VAL A 56 -10.50 -4.32 -0.94
CA VAL A 56 -11.07 -5.67 -0.81
C VAL A 56 -11.03 -6.24 0.61
N ARG A 57 -10.21 -5.70 1.52
CA ARG A 57 -10.07 -6.19 2.91
C ARG A 57 -11.05 -5.53 3.91
N LYS A 58 -12.17 -5.00 3.42
CA LYS A 58 -13.24 -4.38 4.23
C LYS A 58 -14.04 -5.40 5.03
#